data_AF-A0A0B4EDZ2-F1
#
_entry.id   AF-A0A0B4EDZ2-F1
#
_cell.length_a   1.000
_cell.length_b   1.000
_cell.length_c   1.000
_cell.angle_alpha   90.00
_cell.angle_beta   90.00
_cell.angle_gamma   90.00
#
_symmetry.space_group_name_H-M   'P 1'
#
loop_
_entity.id
_entity.type
_entity.pdbx_description
1 polymer ?
#
loop_
_entity_poly.entity_id
_entity_poly.type
_entity_poly.pdbx_seq_one_letter_code
_entity_poly.pdbx_strand_id
1 'polypeptide(L)'
;FDSPSIFCSLLDTPEAGIFQLTPNLPEARREQIYLPDTNVLQTRWLSDEAVVEVTDLLCVSEAVDDLPLLIRRVRVVSGTATIHLRCAVRHDYARALTHASADENAVLFTADGQPGLRLAGSHALQLDNQAAVATFTLGQEESAE
;
A
#
# COMPACT_ATOMS: atom_id res chain seq x y z
N PHE A 1 -18.66 7.41 10.64
CA PHE A 1 -17.35 7.15 11.25
C PHE A 1 -17.58 6.19 12.41
N ASP A 2 -17.41 4.89 12.16
CA ASP A 2 -17.23 3.83 13.19
C ASP A 2 -16.98 2.47 12.50
N SER A 3 -16.26 2.48 11.36
CA SER A 3 -15.84 1.24 10.73
C SER A 3 -14.65 0.67 11.50
N PRO A 4 -14.62 -0.65 11.77
CA PRO A 4 -13.47 -1.29 12.41
C PRO A 4 -12.15 -1.04 11.67
N SER A 5 -11.05 -0.95 12.41
CA SER A 5 -9.72 -0.75 11.82
C SER A 5 -9.23 -1.99 11.05
N ILE A 6 -8.47 -1.75 9.99
CA ILE A 6 -7.90 -2.78 9.09
C ILE A 6 -6.37 -2.91 9.23
N PHE A 7 -5.69 -1.80 9.58
CA PHE A 7 -4.25 -1.74 9.79
C PHE A 7 -3.95 -1.05 11.12
N CYS A 8 -3.31 -1.76 12.04
CA CYS A 8 -3.05 -1.29 13.40
C CYS A 8 -1.57 -1.44 13.82
N SER A 9 -0.68 -1.91 12.95
CA SER A 9 0.73 -2.16 13.29
C SER A 9 1.51 -0.93 13.80
N LEU A 10 1.06 0.29 13.52
CA LEU A 10 1.67 1.50 14.08
C LEU A 10 1.38 1.68 15.59
N LEU A 11 0.27 1.14 16.07
CA LEU A 11 -0.24 1.32 17.44
C LEU A 11 -0.22 0.05 18.28
N ASP A 12 0.09 -1.09 17.67
CA ASP A 12 0.10 -2.42 18.29
C ASP A 12 1.35 -3.20 17.83
N THR A 13 1.20 -4.45 17.40
CA THR A 13 2.30 -5.32 16.97
C THR A 13 2.45 -5.33 15.45
N PRO A 14 3.62 -5.72 14.89
CA PRO A 14 3.80 -5.91 13.45
C PRO A 14 2.76 -6.83 12.79
N GLU A 15 2.14 -7.71 13.58
CA GLU A 15 1.11 -8.66 13.16
C GLU A 15 -0.29 -8.02 13.05
N ALA A 16 -0.51 -6.84 13.64
CA ALA A 16 -1.79 -6.13 13.72
C ALA A 16 -2.22 -5.45 12.39
N GLY A 17 -1.70 -5.94 11.26
CA GLY A 17 -2.01 -5.47 9.93
C GLY A 17 -1.19 -4.26 9.51
N ILE A 18 -0.72 -4.28 8.27
CA ILE A 18 0.20 -3.27 7.71
C ILE A 18 -0.05 -3.12 6.21
N PHE A 19 0.09 -1.90 5.69
CA PHE A 19 0.23 -1.69 4.25
C PHE A 19 1.50 -0.88 3.96
N GLN A 20 2.59 -1.61 3.74
CA GLN A 20 3.89 -1.07 3.41
C GLN A 20 4.12 -1.07 1.89
N LEU A 21 4.58 0.07 1.38
CA LEU A 21 5.13 0.23 0.04
C LEU A 21 6.38 1.11 0.20
N THR A 22 7.57 0.52 0.10
CA THR A 22 8.83 1.21 0.44
C THR A 22 9.95 0.81 -0.51
N PRO A 23 10.84 1.73 -0.90
CA PRO A 23 12.09 1.36 -1.54
C PRO A 23 13.06 0.73 -0.53
N ASN A 24 13.94 -0.14 -1.03
CA ASN A 24 15.09 -0.67 -0.30
C ASN A 24 16.23 0.35 -0.31
N LEU A 25 16.05 1.43 0.45
CA LEU A 25 17.03 2.51 0.61
C LEU A 25 17.14 2.88 2.11
N PRO A 26 17.84 2.07 2.92
CA PRO A 26 17.83 2.19 4.38
C PRO A 26 18.40 3.53 4.89
N GLU A 27 19.38 4.09 4.18
CA GLU A 27 20.06 5.34 4.55
C GLU A 27 19.45 6.58 3.87
N ALA A 28 18.37 6.42 3.09
CA ALA A 28 17.75 7.54 2.41
C ALA A 28 17.08 8.49 3.40
N ARG A 29 17.28 9.79 3.20
CA ARG A 29 16.47 10.80 3.87
C ARG A 29 15.03 10.68 3.39
N ARG A 30 14.10 10.52 4.32
CA ARG A 30 12.66 10.46 4.04
C ARG A 30 11.99 11.81 4.28
N GLU A 31 11.29 12.32 3.28
CA GLU A 31 10.47 13.52 3.37
C GLU A 31 9.02 13.19 3.06
N GLN A 32 8.07 13.85 3.71
CA GLN A 32 6.65 13.62 3.48
C GLN A 32 5.89 14.93 3.55
N ILE A 33 5.04 15.18 2.56
CA ILE A 33 4.20 16.38 2.46
C ILE A 33 2.82 16.01 1.95
N TYR A 34 1.79 16.72 2.42
CA TYR A 34 0.53 16.81 1.69
C TYR A 34 0.69 17.86 0.58
N LEU A 35 0.26 17.53 -0.64
CA LEU A 35 0.26 18.51 -1.72
C LEU A 35 -0.80 19.58 -1.43
N PRO A 36 -0.47 20.88 -1.59
CA PRO A 36 -1.36 21.98 -1.24
C PRO A 36 -2.75 21.82 -1.85
N ASP A 37 -3.78 22.08 -1.05
CA ASP A 37 -5.19 22.07 -1.44
C ASP A 37 -5.69 20.73 -2.03
N THR A 38 -5.04 19.61 -1.68
CA THR A 38 -5.44 18.26 -2.11
C THR A 38 -5.41 17.25 -0.96
N ASN A 39 -6.10 16.11 -1.13
CA ASN A 39 -5.96 14.94 -0.26
C ASN A 39 -4.90 13.96 -0.77
N VAL A 40 -3.80 14.49 -1.30
CA VAL A 40 -2.69 13.72 -1.87
C VAL A 40 -1.48 13.82 -0.94
N LEU A 41 -1.00 12.66 -0.49
CA LEU A 41 0.21 12.54 0.32
C LEU A 41 1.36 12.11 -0.59
N GLN A 42 2.47 12.85 -0.56
CA GLN A 42 3.70 12.49 -1.26
C GLN A 42 4.79 12.17 -0.23
N THR A 43 5.42 11.01 -0.37
CA THR A 43 6.59 10.59 0.40
C THR A 43 7.78 10.42 -0.54
N ARG A 44 8.92 11.03 -0.23
CA ARG A 44 10.17 10.95 -1.00
C ARG A 44 11.26 10.29 -0.20
N TRP A 45 12.04 9.42 -0.84
CA TRP A 45 13.31 8.90 -0.35
C TRP A 45 14.42 9.50 -1.19
N LEU A 46 15.35 10.20 -0.54
CA LEU A 46 16.49 10.88 -1.15
C LEU A 46 17.78 10.19 -0.70
N SER A 47 18.49 9.58 -1.64
CA SER A 47 19.82 8.98 -1.42
C SER A 47 20.73 9.31 -2.60
N ASP A 48 22.03 9.02 -2.45
CA ASP A 48 23.00 9.15 -3.54
C ASP A 48 22.76 8.12 -4.66
N GLU A 49 22.10 7.00 -4.34
CA GLU A 49 21.84 5.89 -5.28
C GLU A 49 20.57 6.11 -6.12
N ALA A 50 19.50 6.59 -5.48
CA ALA A 50 18.21 6.79 -6.10
C ALA A 50 17.35 7.84 -5.38
N VAL A 51 16.43 8.43 -6.16
CA VAL A 51 15.32 9.25 -5.65
C VAL A 51 14.01 8.55 -5.97
N VAL A 52 13.23 8.21 -4.94
CA VAL A 52 11.96 7.49 -5.07
C VAL A 52 10.83 8.31 -4.49
N GLU A 53 9.72 8.38 -5.21
CA GLU A 53 8.48 9.05 -4.83
C GLU A 53 7.37 8.02 -4.68
N VAL A 54 6.63 8.07 -3.56
CA VAL A 54 5.34 7.40 -3.40
C VAL A 54 4.27 8.48 -3.27
N THR A 55 3.26 8.42 -4.12
CA THR A 55 2.09 9.28 -4.07
C THR A 55 0.88 8.45 -3.65
N ASP A 56 0.27 8.81 -2.53
CA ASP A 56 -0.97 8.22 -2.04
C ASP A 56 -2.13 9.18 -2.30
N LEU A 57 -3.14 8.72 -3.03
CA LEU A 57 -4.36 9.46 -3.36
C LEU A 57 -5.56 8.70 -2.82
N LEU A 58 -6.31 9.33 -1.91
CA LEU A 58 -7.63 8.85 -1.52
C LEU A 58 -8.69 9.47 -2.45
N CYS A 59 -9.24 8.65 -3.34
CA CYS A 59 -10.26 9.09 -4.28
C CYS A 59 -11.57 9.37 -3.54
N VAL A 60 -12.08 10.59 -3.68
CA VAL A 60 -13.41 10.96 -3.19
C VAL A 60 -14.36 10.85 -4.37
N SER A 61 -15.36 9.98 -4.26
CA SER A 61 -16.47 9.92 -5.21
C SER A 61 -17.73 10.53 -4.60
N GLU A 62 -18.53 11.18 -5.44
CA GLU A 62 -19.85 11.72 -5.09
C GLU A 62 -20.96 10.68 -5.29
N ALA A 63 -20.68 9.58 -5.98
CA ALA A 63 -21.63 8.49 -6.18
C ALA A 63 -21.70 7.61 -4.94
N VAL A 64 -22.92 7.36 -4.44
CA VAL A 64 -23.17 6.55 -3.24
C VAL A 64 -22.70 5.10 -3.40
N ASP A 65 -22.67 4.60 -4.63
CA ASP A 65 -22.30 3.22 -4.96
C ASP A 65 -20.80 3.01 -5.17
N ASP A 66 -20.00 4.09 -5.21
CA ASP A 66 -18.57 3.98 -5.40
C ASP A 66 -17.88 3.57 -4.09
N LEU A 67 -17.11 2.49 -4.16
CA LEU A 67 -16.32 2.02 -3.04
C LEU A 67 -15.14 2.97 -2.78
N PRO A 68 -14.76 3.19 -1.51
CA PRO A 68 -13.55 3.93 -1.18
C PRO A 68 -12.32 3.34 -1.88
N LEU A 69 -11.56 4.18 -2.57
CA LEU A 69 -10.40 3.77 -3.35
C LEU A 69 -9.15 4.55 -2.90
N LEU A 70 -8.12 3.80 -2.53
CA LEU A 70 -6.77 4.31 -2.29
C LEU A 70 -5.88 3.89 -3.46
N ILE A 71 -5.33 4.87 -4.18
CA ILE A 71 -4.32 4.65 -5.21
C ILE A 71 -2.97 5.00 -4.62
N ARG A 72 -2.00 4.09 -4.78
CA ARG A 72 -0.62 4.28 -4.30
C ARG A 72 0.33 4.07 -5.46
N ARG A 73 0.92 5.15 -5.96
CA ARG A 73 1.85 5.10 -7.08
C ARG A 73 3.28 5.31 -6.60
N VAL A 74 4.18 4.39 -6.94
CA VAL A 74 5.62 4.54 -6.75
C VAL A 74 6.28 4.93 -8.07
N ARG A 75 7.22 5.87 -8.04
CA ARG A 75 8.03 6.30 -9.19
C ARG A 75 9.49 6.48 -8.77
N VAL A 76 10.41 6.01 -9.60
CA VAL A 76 11.84 6.30 -9.43
C VAL A 76 12.18 7.52 -10.28
N VAL A 77 12.47 8.64 -9.64
CA VAL A 77 12.79 9.90 -10.31
C VAL A 77 14.22 9.88 -10.85
N SER A 78 15.13 9.21 -10.16
CA SER A 78 16.53 9.07 -10.57
C SER A 78 17.11 7.80 -9.99
N GLY A 79 18.05 7.19 -10.70
CA GLY A 79 18.72 5.96 -10.28
C GLY A 79 17.90 4.70 -10.54
N THR A 80 18.03 3.71 -9.66
CA THR A 80 17.30 2.44 -9.72
C THR A 80 17.05 1.97 -8.31
N ALA A 81 15.83 1.50 -8.01
CA ALA A 81 15.48 1.06 -6.68
C ALA A 81 14.63 -0.22 -6.71
N THR A 82 14.94 -1.14 -5.81
CA THR A 82 14.05 -2.26 -5.50
C THR A 82 12.97 -1.78 -4.54
N ILE A 83 11.72 -2.05 -4.89
CA ILE A 83 10.53 -1.70 -4.10
C ILE A 83 9.99 -2.96 -3.45
N HIS A 84 9.61 -2.84 -2.17
CA HIS A 84 8.94 -3.89 -1.41
C HIS A 84 7.52 -3.46 -1.08
N LEU A 85 6.56 -4.33 -1.41
CA LEU A 85 5.17 -4.22 -1.00
C LEU A 85 4.83 -5.33 -0.01
N ARG A 86 4.17 -4.98 1.09
CA ARG A 86 3.50 -5.91 1.99
C ARG A 86 2.16 -5.32 2.42
N CYS A 87 1.07 -5.98 2.09
CA CYS A 87 -0.27 -5.64 2.53
C CYS A 87 -0.85 -6.82 3.32
N ALA A 88 -0.90 -6.68 4.64
CA ALA A 88 -1.51 -7.63 5.55
C ALA A 88 -2.77 -6.98 6.15
N VAL A 89 -3.93 -7.38 5.64
CA VAL A 89 -5.24 -6.91 6.13
C VAL A 89 -5.63 -7.67 7.40
N ARG A 90 -6.17 -6.97 8.40
CA ARG A 90 -6.74 -7.57 9.61
C ARG A 90 -8.13 -6.99 9.88
N HIS A 91 -9.16 -7.72 9.47
CA HIS A 91 -10.54 -7.28 9.64
C HIS A 91 -10.94 -7.22 11.12
N ASP A 92 -11.86 -6.30 11.42
CA ASP A 92 -12.50 -6.13 12.73
C ASP A 92 -11.50 -6.03 13.91
N TYR A 93 -10.50 -5.15 13.81
CA TYR A 93 -9.44 -5.04 14.83
C TYR A 93 -8.71 -6.38 15.08
N ALA A 94 -8.48 -7.14 14.00
CA ALA A 94 -7.95 -8.50 14.03
C ALA A 94 -8.82 -9.56 14.75
N ARG A 95 -10.08 -9.24 15.13
CA ARG A 95 -11.00 -10.22 15.73
C ARG A 95 -11.60 -11.18 14.71
N ALA A 96 -11.70 -10.76 13.45
CA ALA A 96 -12.23 -11.57 12.37
C ALA A 96 -11.10 -12.27 11.60
N LEU A 97 -11.28 -13.57 11.32
CA LEU A 97 -10.26 -14.37 10.64
C LEU A 97 -10.18 -13.99 9.16
N THR A 98 -9.11 -13.28 8.80
CA THR A 98 -8.90 -12.79 7.43
C THR A 98 -8.36 -13.87 6.51
N HIS A 99 -9.02 -14.04 5.37
CA HIS A 99 -8.65 -14.96 4.30
C HIS A 99 -8.17 -14.17 3.09
N ALA A 100 -6.96 -14.46 2.62
CA ALA A 100 -6.42 -13.85 1.40
C ALA A 100 -6.42 -14.87 0.25
N SER A 101 -6.89 -14.47 -0.92
CA SER A 101 -6.87 -15.26 -2.15
C SER A 101 -6.32 -14.44 -3.31
N ALA A 102 -5.38 -15.00 -4.07
CA ALA A 102 -4.84 -14.37 -5.26
C ALA A 102 -5.78 -14.55 -6.45
N ASP A 103 -5.91 -13.50 -7.26
CA ASP A 103 -6.71 -13.46 -8.48
C ASP A 103 -5.98 -12.59 -9.52
N GLU A 104 -5.32 -13.22 -10.49
CA GLU A 104 -4.46 -12.55 -11.49
C GLU A 104 -3.42 -11.60 -10.84
N ASN A 105 -3.59 -10.28 -11.03
CA ASN A 105 -2.75 -9.22 -10.47
C ASN A 105 -3.39 -8.57 -9.23
N ALA A 106 -4.31 -9.27 -8.59
CA ALA A 106 -5.02 -8.82 -7.40
C ALA A 106 -4.96 -9.86 -6.27
N VAL A 107 -5.17 -9.37 -5.06
CA VAL A 107 -5.43 -10.17 -3.88
C VAL A 107 -6.73 -9.69 -3.26
N LEU A 108 -7.66 -10.61 -3.08
CA LEU A 108 -8.90 -10.39 -2.36
C LEU A 108 -8.73 -10.83 -0.91
N PHE A 109 -9.10 -9.96 0.02
CA PHE A 109 -9.15 -10.22 1.45
C PHE A 109 -10.61 -10.28 1.91
N THR A 110 -10.99 -11.34 2.59
CA THR A 110 -12.35 -11.55 3.10
C THR A 110 -12.33 -11.98 4.56
N ALA A 111 -13.42 -11.74 5.28
CA ALA A 111 -13.68 -12.32 6.58
C ALA A 111 -15.20 -12.38 6.81
N ASP A 112 -15.65 -13.35 7.59
CA ASP A 112 -17.08 -13.56 7.82
C ASP A 112 -17.73 -12.33 8.47
N GLY A 113 -18.81 -11.84 7.87
CA GLY A 113 -19.55 -10.66 8.36
C GLY A 113 -18.81 -9.32 8.19
N GLN A 114 -17.71 -9.28 7.43
CA GLN A 114 -16.91 -8.08 7.18
C GLN A 114 -16.91 -7.70 5.69
N PRO A 115 -16.82 -6.41 5.35
CA PRO A 115 -16.63 -5.99 3.96
C PRO A 115 -15.30 -6.50 3.43
N GLY A 116 -15.28 -7.00 2.19
CA GLY A 116 -14.05 -7.45 1.54
C GLY A 116 -13.17 -6.28 1.08
N LEU A 117 -11.87 -6.51 0.99
CA LEU A 117 -10.90 -5.57 0.43
C LEU A 117 -10.19 -6.21 -0.77
N ARG A 118 -10.04 -5.46 -1.86
CA ARG A 118 -9.22 -5.88 -3.00
C ARG A 118 -7.98 -5.00 -3.11
N LEU A 119 -6.81 -5.61 -3.14
CA LEU A 119 -5.58 -4.98 -3.59
C LEU A 119 -5.34 -5.42 -5.03
N ALA A 120 -5.17 -4.47 -5.95
CA ALA A 120 -4.73 -4.74 -7.31
C ALA A 120 -3.43 -3.97 -7.57
N GLY A 121 -2.59 -4.48 -8.46
CA GLY A 121 -1.37 -3.79 -8.85
C GLY A 121 -0.93 -4.10 -10.27
N SER A 122 -0.06 -3.25 -10.79
CA SER A 122 0.63 -3.38 -12.08
C SER A 122 1.68 -4.50 -12.11
N HIS A 123 2.03 -5.05 -10.94
CA HIS A 123 3.03 -6.12 -10.77
C HIS A 123 2.39 -7.34 -10.11
N ALA A 124 2.91 -8.53 -10.41
CA ALA A 124 2.43 -9.77 -9.84
C ALA A 124 2.50 -9.75 -8.29
N LEU A 125 1.37 -10.03 -7.66
CA LEU A 125 1.25 -10.14 -6.22
C LEU A 125 1.34 -11.61 -5.81
N GLN A 126 2.07 -11.89 -4.74
CA GLN A 126 2.18 -13.22 -4.14
C GLN A 126 1.52 -13.22 -2.77
N LEU A 127 1.13 -14.41 -2.29
CA LEU A 127 0.62 -14.58 -0.94
C LEU A 127 1.72 -15.10 -0.01
N ASP A 128 1.85 -14.45 1.15
CA ASP A 128 2.68 -14.87 2.27
C ASP A 128 1.88 -14.69 3.57
N ASN A 129 1.50 -15.78 4.23
CA ASN A 129 0.81 -15.76 5.53
C ASN A 129 -0.40 -14.80 5.57
N GLN A 130 -1.33 -14.94 4.62
CA GLN A 130 -2.51 -14.08 4.45
C GLN A 130 -2.19 -12.60 4.17
N ALA A 131 -0.97 -12.29 3.75
CA ALA A 131 -0.55 -10.98 3.25
C ALA A 131 -0.26 -11.06 1.75
N ALA A 132 -0.61 -9.99 1.02
CA ALA A 132 -0.10 -9.78 -0.32
C ALA A 132 1.31 -9.21 -0.24
N VAL A 133 2.25 -9.78 -0.98
CA VAL A 133 3.63 -9.32 -1.06
C VAL A 133 4.07 -9.19 -2.51
N ALA A 134 4.93 -8.21 -2.77
CA ALA A 134 5.63 -8.11 -4.04
C ALA A 134 7.02 -7.50 -3.82
N THR A 135 7.95 -7.85 -4.68
CA THR A 135 9.26 -7.22 -4.77
C THR A 135 9.62 -7.07 -6.24
N PHE A 136 9.89 -5.85 -6.66
CA PHE A 136 10.19 -5.50 -8.04
C PHE A 136 11.18 -4.36 -8.09
N THR A 137 11.91 -4.22 -9.20
CA THR A 137 12.90 -3.15 -9.38
C THR A 137 12.40 -2.20 -10.45
N LEU A 138 12.51 -0.91 -10.17
CA LEU A 138 12.17 0.17 -11.09
C LEU A 138 13.44 0.96 -11.41
N GLY A 139 13.67 1.20 -12.69
CA GLY A 139 14.67 2.12 -13.21
C GLY A 139 14.17 3.57 -13.24
N GLN A 140 15.07 4.46 -13.63
CA GLN A 140 14.77 5.88 -13.75
C GLN A 140 13.55 6.14 -14.67
N GLU A 141 12.66 7.01 -14.21
CA GLU A 141 11.38 7.37 -14.82
C GLU A 141 10.30 6.27 -14.85
N GLU A 142 10.62 5.05 -14.40
CA GLU A 142 9.63 3.97 -14.30
C GLU A 142 8.72 4.16 -13.08
N SER A 143 7.50 3.63 -13.19
CA SER A 143 6.50 3.69 -12.12
C SER A 143 5.67 2.41 -12.02
N ALA A 144 5.14 2.17 -10.83
CA ALA A 144 4.15 1.13 -10.55
C ALA A 144 3.02 1.71 -9.69
N GLU A 145 1.82 1.19 -9.88
CA GLU A 145 0.60 1.48 -9.13
C GLU A 145 -0.20 0.21 -8.85
#